data_AF-A0A821PX53-F1
#
_entry.id   AF-A0A821PX53-F1
#
_cell.length_a   1.000
_cell.length_b   1.000
_cell.length_c   1.000
_cell.angle_alpha   90.00
_cell.angle_beta   90.00
_cell.angle_gamma   90.00
#
_symmetry.space_group_name_H-M   'P 1'
#
loop_
_entity.id
_entity.type
_entity.pdbx_description
1 polymer ?
#
loop_
_entity_poly.entity_id
_entity_poly.type
_entity_poly.pdbx_seq_one_letter_code
_entity_poly.pdbx_strand_id
1 'polypeptide(L)'
;QHKQTLNDFYGKTNQEWELIYKATRDGFDANTFHSRCNNKGPTITIIQSNNNYLFGGYTAIPWTSDNSYKSDTTAFLFTLTTPHNIPPAKYLIDTSKTVYAVNHTSGYGPTFGGGHDIHLAHANDANNSSYTN
;
A
#
# COMPACT_ATOMS: atom_id res chain seq x y z
N GLN A 1 -4.53 -0.70 18.05
CA GLN A 1 -4.01 0.64 18.36
C GLN A 1 -4.09 1.60 17.16
N HIS A 2 -3.68 1.21 15.94
CA HIS A 2 -3.64 2.14 14.79
C HIS A 2 -4.95 2.34 14.00
N LYS A 3 -6.04 1.62 14.31
CA LYS A 3 -7.31 1.71 13.56
C LYS A 3 -7.86 3.14 13.51
N GLN A 4 -7.86 3.85 14.65
CA GLN A 4 -8.36 5.23 14.71
C GLN A 4 -7.54 6.16 13.80
N THR A 5 -6.22 6.09 13.87
CA THR A 5 -5.32 6.89 13.02
C THR A 5 -5.57 6.65 11.53
N LEU A 6 -5.77 5.39 11.13
CA LEU A 6 -6.08 5.04 9.73
C LEU A 6 -7.45 5.59 9.30
N ASN A 7 -8.44 5.54 10.19
CA ASN A 7 -9.76 6.12 9.97
C ASN A 7 -9.71 7.65 9.83
N ASP A 8 -8.88 8.31 10.65
CA ASP A 8 -8.64 9.76 10.59
C ASP A 8 -7.92 10.14 9.28
N PHE A 9 -6.93 9.34 8.84
CA PHE A 9 -6.27 9.52 7.56
C PHE A 9 -7.22 9.37 6.38
N TYR A 10 -8.09 8.36 6.41
CA TYR A 10 -9.15 8.14 5.43
C TYR A 10 -10.24 9.23 5.45
N GLY A 11 -10.41 9.92 6.58
CA GLY A 11 -11.40 10.99 6.74
C GLY A 11 -12.77 10.51 7.22
N LYS A 12 -12.88 9.30 7.77
CA LYS A 12 -14.12 8.75 8.32
C LYS A 12 -13.84 7.95 9.60
N THR A 13 -14.18 8.55 10.74
CA THR A 13 -13.86 8.03 12.09
C THR A 13 -14.48 6.66 12.39
N ASN A 14 -15.69 6.38 11.89
CA ASN A 14 -16.40 5.11 12.07
C ASN A 14 -16.23 4.16 10.88
N GLN A 15 -15.08 4.22 10.18
CA GLN A 15 -14.80 3.29 9.09
C GLN A 15 -14.45 1.91 9.62
N GLU A 16 -15.05 0.89 9.01
CA GLU A 16 -14.73 -0.52 9.23
C GLU A 16 -13.97 -1.07 8.03
N TRP A 17 -12.93 -1.86 8.30
CA TRP A 17 -12.06 -2.44 7.28
C TRP A 17 -12.16 -3.95 7.31
N GLU A 18 -12.28 -4.56 6.14
CA GLU A 18 -12.22 -6.00 5.96
C GLU A 18 -10.80 -6.42 5.57
N LEU A 19 -10.24 -7.42 6.25
CA LEU A 19 -8.94 -7.99 5.90
C LEU A 19 -9.06 -8.95 4.72
N ILE A 20 -8.79 -8.45 3.52
CA ILE A 20 -8.87 -9.25 2.28
C ILE A 20 -7.58 -10.02 1.96
N TYR A 21 -6.42 -9.58 2.45
CA TYR A 21 -5.12 -10.20 2.22
C TYR A 21 -4.16 -9.95 3.39
N LYS A 22 -3.41 -10.97 3.78
CA LYS A 22 -2.31 -10.88 4.75
C LYS A 22 -1.18 -11.81 4.32
N ALA A 23 -0.02 -11.26 3.95
CA ALA A 23 1.07 -12.03 3.39
C ALA A 23 1.53 -13.22 4.26
N THR A 24 1.63 -13.04 5.59
CA THR A 24 1.99 -14.12 6.53
C THR A 24 0.92 -15.21 6.69
N ARG A 25 -0.30 -14.99 6.19
CA ARG A 25 -1.39 -15.98 6.16
C ARG A 25 -1.57 -16.59 4.78
N ASP A 26 -1.52 -15.75 3.74
CA ASP A 26 -1.95 -16.12 2.39
C ASP A 26 -0.75 -16.41 1.46
N GLY A 27 0.47 -16.03 1.84
CA GLY A 27 1.69 -16.10 1.03
C GLY A 27 2.15 -14.72 0.56
N PHE A 28 3.45 -14.58 0.30
CA PHE A 28 4.10 -13.32 -0.10
C PHE A 28 4.17 -13.11 -1.63
N ASP A 29 3.57 -14.01 -2.40
CA ASP A 29 3.57 -13.94 -3.86
C ASP A 29 2.67 -12.83 -4.39
N ALA A 30 3.16 -12.09 -5.39
CA ALA A 30 2.37 -11.11 -6.14
C ALA A 30 1.06 -11.70 -6.69
N ASN A 31 1.10 -12.94 -7.18
CA ASN A 31 -0.08 -13.66 -7.67
C ASN A 31 -1.15 -13.82 -6.60
N THR A 32 -0.74 -14.15 -5.37
CA THR A 32 -1.66 -14.27 -4.23
C THR A 32 -2.29 -12.91 -3.91
N PHE A 33 -1.47 -11.85 -3.83
CA PHE A 33 -1.98 -10.50 -3.64
C PHE A 33 -3.04 -10.14 -4.69
N HIS A 34 -2.72 -10.31 -5.98
CA HIS A 34 -3.66 -9.99 -7.06
C HIS A 34 -4.91 -10.88 -7.05
N SER A 35 -4.80 -12.16 -6.71
CA SER A 35 -5.97 -13.05 -6.61
C SER A 35 -6.96 -12.61 -5.51
N ARG A 36 -6.46 -11.97 -4.46
CA ARG A 36 -7.25 -11.52 -3.30
C ARG A 36 -7.75 -10.09 -3.45
N CYS A 37 -6.92 -9.21 -4.01
CA CYS A 37 -7.12 -7.77 -4.00
C CYS A 37 -7.60 -7.18 -5.33
N ASN A 38 -7.45 -7.89 -6.46
CA ASN A 38 -7.93 -7.37 -7.73
C ASN A 38 -9.44 -7.15 -7.71
N ASN A 39 -9.89 -6.06 -8.35
CA ASN A 39 -11.28 -5.63 -8.39
C ASN A 39 -11.91 -5.38 -7.00
N LYS A 40 -11.08 -5.29 -5.95
CA LYS A 40 -11.46 -4.81 -4.62
C LYS A 40 -10.99 -3.38 -4.47
N GLY A 41 -11.79 -2.53 -3.85
CA GLY A 41 -11.44 -1.13 -3.67
C GLY A 41 -12.58 -0.32 -3.05
N PRO A 42 -12.27 0.76 -2.32
CA PRO A 42 -10.93 1.28 -2.02
C PRO A 42 -10.11 0.37 -1.08
N THR A 43 -8.78 0.47 -1.09
CA THR A 43 -7.91 -0.38 -0.24
C THR A 43 -6.88 0.42 0.54
N ILE A 44 -6.51 -0.09 1.72
CA ILE A 44 -5.38 0.39 2.51
C ILE A 44 -4.37 -0.76 2.67
N THR A 45 -3.14 -0.52 2.27
CA THR A 45 -2.03 -1.46 2.41
C THR A 45 -1.23 -1.07 3.65
N ILE A 46 -1.01 -2.01 4.55
CA ILE A 46 -0.16 -1.84 5.73
C ILE A 46 1.03 -2.79 5.60
N ILE A 47 2.23 -2.23 5.68
CA ILE A 47 3.51 -2.91 5.53
C ILE A 47 4.23 -2.84 6.86
N GLN A 48 4.73 -3.99 7.32
CA GLN A 48 5.62 -4.09 8.46
C GLN A 48 7.02 -4.43 7.94
N SER A 49 7.99 -3.54 8.17
CA SER A 49 9.40 -3.84 7.86
C SER A 49 10.01 -4.82 8.86
N ASN A 50 11.20 -5.33 8.52
CA ASN A 50 12.02 -6.17 9.42
C ASN A 50 12.35 -5.49 10.75
N ASN A 51 12.35 -4.15 10.78
CA ASN A 51 12.59 -3.35 11.99
C ASN A 51 11.28 -3.01 12.74
N ASN A 52 10.17 -3.68 12.43
CA ASN A 52 8.84 -3.45 13.02
C ASN A 52 8.25 -2.05 12.78
N TYR A 53 8.74 -1.33 11.76
CA TYR A 53 8.12 -0.08 11.32
C TYR A 53 6.91 -0.35 10.44
N LEU A 54 5.82 0.35 10.73
CA LEU A 54 4.53 0.26 10.08
C LEU A 54 4.31 1.49 9.21
N PHE A 55 4.10 1.27 7.92
CA PHE A 55 3.85 2.29 6.92
C PHE A 55 3.02 1.69 5.79
N GLY A 56 2.67 2.48 4.79
CA GLY A 56 1.96 1.96 3.63
C GLY A 56 1.27 3.04 2.82
N GLY A 57 0.22 2.62 2.10
CA GLY A 57 -0.47 3.49 1.17
C GLY A 57 -1.94 3.15 1.04
N TYR A 58 -2.72 4.15 0.66
CA TYR A 58 -4.12 4.04 0.31
C TYR A 58 -4.30 4.31 -1.18
N THR A 59 -5.23 3.59 -1.79
CA THR A 59 -5.74 3.91 -3.12
C THR A 59 -7.25 3.70 -3.17
N ALA A 60 -7.95 4.63 -3.83
CA ALA A 60 -9.37 4.55 -4.07
C ALA A 60 -9.74 3.64 -5.24
N ILE A 61 -8.81 3.44 -6.17
CA ILE A 61 -9.04 2.63 -7.36
C ILE A 61 -8.77 1.15 -7.08
N PRO A 62 -9.53 0.24 -7.72
CA PRO A 62 -9.31 -1.19 -7.53
C PRO A 62 -8.02 -1.65 -8.22
N TRP A 63 -7.27 -2.53 -7.56
CA TRP A 63 -6.12 -3.18 -8.17
C TRP A 63 -6.54 -4.00 -9.40
N THR A 64 -5.66 -4.02 -10.39
CA THR A 64 -5.74 -4.88 -11.57
C THR A 64 -4.38 -5.54 -11.78
N SER A 65 -4.21 -6.25 -12.89
CA SER A 65 -2.95 -6.90 -13.27
C SER A 65 -2.61 -6.64 -14.72
N ASP A 66 -2.89 -5.42 -15.20
CA ASP A 66 -2.72 -5.03 -16.61
C ASP A 66 -1.35 -4.40 -16.93
N ASN A 67 -0.41 -4.46 -15.98
CA ASN A 67 0.98 -4.03 -16.20
C ASN A 67 1.12 -2.55 -16.57
N SER A 68 0.31 -1.70 -15.92
CA SER A 68 0.34 -0.25 -16.13
C SER A 68 0.28 0.54 -14.82
N TYR A 69 0.75 1.79 -14.89
CA TYR A 69 0.44 2.77 -13.85
C TYR A 69 -1.00 3.22 -13.97
N LYS A 70 -1.61 3.51 -12.82
CA LYS A 70 -2.97 4.03 -12.74
C LYS A 70 -3.03 5.37 -12.02
N SER A 71 -4.02 6.14 -12.46
CA SER A 71 -4.30 7.45 -11.91
C SER A 71 -5.18 7.36 -10.67
N ASP A 72 -4.77 8.00 -9.58
CA ASP A 72 -5.59 8.20 -8.39
C ASP A 72 -5.23 9.52 -7.72
N THR A 73 -6.14 10.49 -7.77
CA THR A 73 -5.97 11.82 -7.17
C THR A 73 -6.16 11.84 -5.66
N THR A 74 -6.67 10.74 -5.10
CA THR A 74 -6.96 10.58 -3.67
C THR A 74 -5.98 9.65 -2.97
N ALA A 75 -5.02 9.09 -3.72
CA ALA A 75 -3.98 8.25 -3.17
C ALA A 75 -3.13 9.03 -2.15
N PHE A 76 -2.71 8.32 -1.11
CA PHE A 76 -1.80 8.88 -0.11
C PHE A 76 -0.94 7.77 0.48
N LEU A 77 0.26 8.14 0.92
CA LEU A 77 1.12 7.30 1.74
C LEU A 77 0.96 7.67 3.20
N PHE A 78 1.38 6.79 4.09
CA PHE A 78 1.40 7.07 5.51
C PHE A 78 2.49 6.31 6.25
N THR A 79 2.86 6.84 7.41
CA THR A 79 3.65 6.14 8.42
C THR A 79 2.83 6.05 9.71
N LEU A 80 2.96 4.94 10.43
CA LEU A 80 2.33 4.68 11.73
C LEU A 80 3.37 4.51 12.84
N THR A 81 4.48 3.85 12.53
CA THR A 81 5.65 3.76 13.41
C THR A 81 6.90 3.99 12.58
N THR A 82 7.84 4.77 13.09
CA THR A 82 9.06 5.18 12.39
C THR A 82 10.30 4.95 13.25
N PRO A 83 11.50 4.97 12.66
CA PRO A 83 12.71 5.26 13.41
C PRO A 83 12.52 6.56 14.20
N HIS A 84 12.93 6.56 15.47
CA HIS A 84 12.87 7.73 16.37
C HIS A 84 11.47 8.17 16.85
N ASN A 85 10.44 7.32 16.75
CA ASN A 85 9.10 7.58 17.30
C ASN A 85 8.46 8.89 16.77
N ILE A 86 8.67 9.19 15.48
CA ILE A 86 8.00 10.31 14.83
C ILE A 86 6.49 10.00 14.82
N PRO A 87 5.62 10.97 15.15
CA PRO A 87 4.18 10.77 15.10
C PRO A 87 3.70 10.27 13.74
N PRO A 88 2.62 9.47 13.68
CA PRO A 88 2.02 9.04 12.43
C PRO A 88 1.74 10.22 11.50
N ALA A 89 2.10 10.07 10.22
CA ALA A 89 1.94 11.11 9.22
C ALA A 89 1.25 10.58 7.96
N LYS A 90 0.49 11.45 7.30
CA LYS A 90 -0.15 11.22 6.00
C LYS A 90 0.52 12.10 4.95
N TYR A 91 0.86 11.51 3.81
CA TYR A 91 1.52 12.15 2.68
C TYR A 91 0.60 12.07 1.47
N LEU A 92 0.00 13.20 1.10
CA LEU A 92 -0.90 13.28 -0.05
C LEU A 92 -0.11 13.17 -1.35
N ILE A 93 -0.71 12.57 -2.36
CA ILE A 93 -0.11 12.53 -3.69
C ILE A 93 0.10 13.94 -4.26
N ASP A 94 1.23 14.15 -4.94
CA ASP A 94 1.46 15.34 -5.74
C ASP A 94 0.47 15.36 -6.92
N THR A 95 -0.31 16.44 -7.03
CA THR A 95 -1.35 16.60 -8.05
C THR A 95 -0.79 16.52 -9.48
N SER A 96 0.49 16.83 -9.68
CA SER A 96 1.19 16.71 -10.96
C SER A 96 1.62 15.27 -11.31
N LYS A 97 1.55 14.34 -10.35
CA LYS A 97 2.01 12.95 -10.48
C LYS A 97 0.90 11.91 -10.37
N THR A 98 -0.35 12.35 -10.32
CA THR A 98 -1.52 11.50 -10.07
C THR A 98 -1.63 10.31 -11.03
N VAL A 99 -1.23 10.46 -12.30
CA VAL A 99 -1.22 9.39 -13.31
C VAL A 99 -0.29 8.20 -12.98
N TYR A 100 0.63 8.39 -12.04
CA TYR A 100 1.57 7.37 -11.56
C TYR A 100 1.31 6.98 -10.09
N ALA A 101 0.08 7.14 -9.60
CA ALA A 101 -0.26 6.91 -8.18
C ALA A 101 0.04 5.49 -7.72
N VAL A 102 -0.36 4.49 -8.50
CA VAL A 102 -0.15 3.06 -8.19
C VAL A 102 0.24 2.29 -9.45
N ASN A 103 1.01 1.22 -9.28
CA ASN A 103 1.45 0.37 -10.38
C ASN A 103 0.79 -1.01 -10.27
N HIS A 104 0.10 -1.44 -11.32
CA HIS A 104 -0.69 -2.67 -11.39
C HIS A 104 0.04 -3.79 -12.15
N THR A 105 1.38 -3.81 -12.08
CA THR A 105 2.17 -4.90 -12.66
C THR A 105 1.91 -6.20 -11.94
N SER A 106 1.45 -7.20 -12.69
CA SER A 106 1.06 -8.53 -12.21
C SER A 106 2.16 -9.26 -11.42
N GLY A 107 3.42 -8.98 -11.75
CA GLY A 107 4.59 -9.52 -11.04
C GLY A 107 4.96 -8.78 -9.76
N TYR A 108 4.25 -7.70 -9.41
CA TYR A 108 4.52 -6.89 -8.22
C TYR A 108 3.44 -7.09 -7.17
N GLY A 109 3.80 -6.93 -5.91
CA GLY A 109 2.82 -6.68 -4.85
C GLY A 109 2.31 -5.23 -4.90
N PRO A 110 1.70 -4.76 -3.80
CA PRO A 110 1.30 -3.36 -3.66
C PRO A 110 2.46 -2.42 -3.99
N THR A 111 2.23 -1.52 -4.95
CA THR A 111 3.24 -0.59 -5.44
C THR A 111 2.64 0.80 -5.65
N PHE A 112 3.26 1.82 -5.06
CA PHE A 112 2.78 3.20 -5.03
C PHE A 112 3.86 4.18 -5.53
N GLY A 113 3.42 5.26 -6.18
CA GLY A 113 4.28 6.35 -6.64
C GLY A 113 5.00 6.07 -7.97
N GLY A 114 5.23 7.13 -8.74
CA GLY A 114 5.98 7.07 -10.01
C GLY A 114 7.47 6.92 -9.77
N GLY A 115 8.10 5.89 -10.35
CA GLY A 115 9.46 5.51 -9.97
C GLY A 115 9.53 4.78 -8.62
N HIS A 116 8.36 4.49 -8.04
CA HIS A 116 8.11 3.74 -6.81
C HIS A 116 8.60 4.40 -5.52
N ASP A 117 7.65 4.97 -4.77
CA ASP A 117 7.87 5.37 -3.38
C ASP A 117 7.78 4.16 -2.45
N ILE A 118 6.91 3.20 -2.80
CA ILE A 118 6.81 1.88 -2.15
C ILE A 118 6.73 0.84 -3.27
N HIS A 119 7.61 -0.16 -3.21
CA HIS A 119 7.59 -1.33 -4.08
C HIS A 119 7.75 -2.60 -3.27
N LEU A 120 6.74 -3.48 -3.33
CA LEU A 120 6.85 -4.84 -2.83
C LEU A 120 7.06 -5.81 -3.99
N ALA A 121 8.19 -6.51 -3.98
CA ALA A 121 8.52 -7.51 -4.97
C ALA A 121 7.71 -8.79 -4.81
N HIS A 122 7.66 -9.61 -5.86
CA HIS A 122 7.19 -10.99 -5.78
C HIS A 122 8.03 -11.79 -4.78
N ALA A 123 7.40 -12.66 -3.98
CA ALA A 123 8.06 -13.53 -3.01
C ALA A 123 9.05 -12.75 -2.11
N ASN A 124 8.60 -11.59 -1.60
CA ASN A 124 9.47 -10.65 -0.86
C ASN A 124 9.92 -11.14 0.52
N ASP A 125 9.52 -12.34 0.93
CA ASP A 125 10.10 -13.07 2.05
C ASP A 125 11.36 -13.88 1.65
N ALA A 126 11.59 -14.08 0.36
CA ALA A 126 12.70 -14.87 -0.20
C ALA A 126 13.72 -14.03 -1.00
N ASN A 127 13.55 -12.71 -1.09
CA ASN A 127 14.48 -11.81 -1.77
C ASN A 127 14.48 -10.39 -1.17
N ASN A 128 15.46 -9.58 -1.59
CA ASN A 128 15.64 -8.20 -1.14
C ASN A 128 15.30 -7.17 -2.23
N SER A 129 14.37 -7.51 -3.14
CA SER A 129 14.02 -6.64 -4.28
C SER A 129 12.94 -5.61 -3.94
N SER A 130 12.36 -5.66 -2.75
CA SER A 130 11.42 -4.64 -2.25
C SER A 130 12.18 -3.40 -1.75
N TYR A 131 11.63 -2.21 -1.98
CA TYR A 131 12.25 -0.96 -1.53
C TYR A 131 11.19 0.13 -1.27
N THR A 132 11.60 1.15 -0.54
CA THR A 132 10.83 2.36 -0.26
C THR A 132 11.79 3.55 -0.23
N ASN A 133 11.35 4.72 -0.69
CA ASN A 133 12.13 5.96 -0.68
C ASN A 133 11.91 6.78 0.59
#